data_AF-A0A1G0SHF9-F1
#
_entry.id   AF-A0A1G0SHF9-F1
#
_cell.length_a   1.000
_cell.length_b   1.000
_cell.length_c   1.000
_cell.angle_alpha   90.00
_cell.angle_beta   90.00
_cell.angle_gamma   90.00
#
_symmetry.space_group_name_H-M   'P 1'
#
loop_
_entity.id
_entity.type
_entity.pdbx_description
1 polymer ?
#
loop_
_entity_poly.entity_id
_entity_poly.type
_entity_poly.pdbx_seq_one_letter_code
_entity_poly.pdbx_strand_id
1 'polypeptide(L)'
;MIETILNNKFFIGIAAAIGSMLLTILVQYLLNKRGRFRYFVWHNRVGVSRDDEIFGSVRVTWNNIVITNLFFSTIELINESMKDYENVEVRVFTTDTHLLTERTEVVETTHTLKWTDKFAEQLEVGPDQRPTEEQIALHRRQRDYLIPTMNRGQVIRFTFLNSSISQSQPTIWLDVLHKGVSLEFRVAYNKILGIGQPTAALIGFIIGVCVVGIIIINVHTIWLAAIVSFIYGLFAQIPGAFAVKLWRKVKQLFGS
;
A
#
# COMPACT_ATOMS: atom_id res chain seq x y z
N MET A 1 -20.01 30.50 43.42
CA MET A 1 -19.43 30.92 42.13
C MET A 1 -18.90 29.74 41.32
N ILE A 2 -18.10 28.84 41.90
CA ILE A 2 -17.63 27.61 41.24
C ILE A 2 -18.78 26.66 40.86
N GLU A 3 -19.79 26.50 41.72
CA GLU A 3 -20.98 25.68 41.41
C GLU A 3 -21.84 26.22 40.25
N THR A 4 -21.87 27.55 40.07
CA THR A 4 -22.61 28.19 38.98
C THR A 4 -21.94 27.97 37.63
N ILE A 5 -20.60 27.89 37.62
CA ILE A 5 -19.79 27.58 36.43
C ILE A 5 -19.91 26.08 36.10
N LEU A 6 -19.89 25.20 37.12
CA LEU A 6 -20.03 23.75 36.93
C LEU A 6 -21.42 23.32 36.46
N ASN A 7 -22.49 24.03 36.81
CA ASN A 7 -23.84 23.73 36.30
C ASN A 7 -24.10 24.24 34.88
N ASN A 8 -23.17 25.00 34.30
CA ASN A 8 -23.32 25.47 32.92
C ASN A 8 -22.92 24.35 31.95
N LYS A 9 -23.93 23.65 31.42
CA LYS A 9 -23.79 22.56 30.43
C LYS A 9 -22.91 22.95 29.24
N PHE A 10 -22.90 24.23 28.87
CA PHE A 10 -22.06 24.77 27.80
C PHE A 10 -20.56 24.74 28.16
N PHE A 11 -20.21 25.11 29.39
CA PHE A 11 -18.83 25.09 29.87
C PHE A 11 -18.30 23.66 29.97
N ILE A 12 -19.12 22.71 30.47
CA ILE A 12 -18.78 21.28 30.48
C ILE A 12 -18.54 20.77 29.05
N GLY A 13 -19.42 21.13 28.11
CA GLY A 13 -19.28 20.73 26.70
C GLY A 13 -17.96 21.23 26.07
N ILE A 14 -17.60 22.49 26.31
CA ILE A 14 -16.34 23.07 25.83
C ILE A 14 -15.12 22.39 26.48
N ALA A 15 -15.14 22.20 27.80
CA ALA A 15 -14.06 21.55 28.53
C ALA A 15 -13.85 20.10 28.06
N ALA A 16 -14.93 19.36 27.83
CA ALA A 16 -14.88 18.01 27.28
C ALA A 16 -14.32 17.99 25.84
N ALA A 17 -14.73 18.94 25.00
CA ALA A 17 -14.21 19.06 23.63
C ALA A 17 -12.69 19.33 23.63
N ILE A 18 -12.21 20.30 24.42
CA ILE A 18 -10.78 20.62 24.55
C ILE A 18 -10.01 19.42 25.12
N GLY A 19 -10.54 18.78 26.16
CA GLY A 19 -9.93 17.58 26.75
C GLY A 19 -9.79 16.44 25.75
N SER A 20 -10.83 16.18 24.95
CA SER A 20 -10.80 15.15 23.90
C SER A 20 -9.80 15.46 22.78
N MET A 21 -9.67 16.74 22.41
CA MET A 21 -8.69 17.21 21.44
C MET A 21 -7.26 16.98 21.93
N LEU A 22 -6.95 17.40 23.16
CA LEU A 22 -5.62 17.21 23.77
C LEU A 22 -5.27 15.73 23.92
N LEU A 23 -6.22 14.91 24.36
CA LEU A 23 -6.03 13.46 24.48
C LEU A 23 -5.75 12.83 23.11
N THR A 24 -6.48 13.24 22.07
CA THR A 24 -6.25 12.75 20.70
C THR A 24 -4.86 13.11 20.19
N ILE A 25 -4.41 14.35 20.43
CA ILE A 25 -3.06 14.80 20.07
C ILE A 25 -1.99 13.95 20.79
N LEU A 26 -2.16 13.71 22.09
CA LEU A 26 -1.22 12.92 22.89
C LEU A 26 -1.16 11.46 22.42
N VAL A 27 -2.32 10.83 22.20
CA VAL A 27 -2.42 9.45 21.67
C VAL A 27 -1.77 9.38 20.30
N GLN A 28 -2.01 10.35 19.43
CA GLN A 28 -1.44 10.38 18.10
C GLN A 28 0.08 10.57 18.13
N TYR A 29 0.59 11.42 19.03
CA TYR A 29 2.03 11.58 19.26
C TYR A 29 2.69 10.27 19.72
N LEU A 30 2.07 9.55 20.66
CA LEU A 30 2.56 8.25 21.14
C LEU A 30 2.53 7.18 20.03
N LEU A 31 1.44 7.11 19.26
CA LEU A 31 1.29 6.16 18.16
C LEU A 31 2.25 6.46 17.00
N ASN A 32 2.59 7.73 16.77
CA ASN A 32 3.54 8.18 15.74
C ASN A 32 5.01 7.99 16.15
N LYS A 33 5.30 7.54 17.38
CA LYS A 33 6.67 7.29 17.83
C LYS A 33 7.32 6.14 17.05
N ARG A 34 6.52 5.16 16.60
CA ARG A 34 6.98 4.05 15.76
C ARG A 34 6.86 4.43 14.29
N GLY A 35 7.94 4.21 13.55
CA GLY A 35 7.92 4.27 12.09
C GLY A 35 6.92 3.26 11.55
N ARG A 36 6.19 3.65 10.51
CA ARG A 36 5.29 2.75 9.80
C ARG A 36 5.69 2.73 8.35
N PHE A 37 6.14 1.56 7.91
CA PHE A 37 6.26 1.28 6.50
C PHE A 37 5.09 0.42 6.09
N ARG A 38 4.56 0.71 4.91
CA ARG A 38 3.50 -0.08 4.32
C ARG A 38 4.02 -0.68 3.05
N TYR A 39 3.67 -1.92 2.77
CA TYR A 39 3.90 -2.48 1.46
C TYR A 39 2.66 -3.12 0.85
N PHE A 40 2.67 -3.14 -0.48
CA PHE A 40 1.63 -3.72 -1.33
C PHE A 40 2.31 -4.65 -2.32
N VAL A 41 1.60 -5.71 -2.72
CA VAL A 41 2.08 -6.64 -3.73
C VAL A 41 0.99 -6.81 -4.79
N TRP A 42 1.38 -6.64 -6.05
CA TRP A 42 0.55 -6.91 -7.22
C TRP A 42 1.20 -8.01 -8.04
N HIS A 43 0.38 -8.91 -8.58
CA HIS A 43 0.84 -9.97 -9.45
C HIS A 43 0.08 -9.91 -10.76
N ASN A 44 0.80 -9.76 -11.87
CA ASN A 44 0.29 -9.78 -13.23
C ASN A 44 0.77 -11.05 -13.91
N ARG A 45 -0.16 -11.91 -14.34
CA ARG A 45 0.20 -13.12 -15.08
C ARG A 45 0.64 -12.74 -16.49
N VAL A 46 1.83 -13.19 -16.88
CA VAL A 46 2.43 -12.87 -18.19
C VAL A 46 2.16 -13.98 -19.18
N GLY A 47 2.32 -15.22 -18.74
CA GLY A 47 2.19 -16.39 -19.61
C GLY A 47 1.97 -17.67 -18.84
N VAL A 48 1.34 -18.62 -19.51
CA VAL A 48 1.12 -19.99 -19.04
C VAL A 48 1.64 -20.91 -20.12
N SER A 49 2.56 -21.81 -19.77
CA SER A 49 2.89 -22.90 -20.67
C SER A 49 1.78 -23.94 -20.60
N ARG A 50 1.17 -24.23 -21.73
CA ARG A 50 0.13 -25.24 -21.87
C ARG A 50 0.31 -25.95 -23.20
N ASP A 51 0.41 -27.26 -23.13
CA ASP A 51 0.33 -28.11 -24.31
C ASP A 51 -1.16 -28.45 -24.52
N ASP A 52 -1.73 -28.01 -25.65
CA ASP A 52 -3.08 -28.35 -26.07
C ASP A 52 -2.99 -29.18 -27.36
N GLU A 53 -3.52 -30.41 -27.32
CA GLU A 53 -3.45 -31.35 -28.45
C GLU A 53 -4.27 -30.88 -29.66
N ILE A 54 -5.29 -30.04 -29.45
CA ILE A 54 -6.22 -29.59 -30.48
C ILE A 54 -5.81 -28.22 -31.03
N PHE A 55 -5.43 -27.29 -30.15
CA PHE A 55 -5.19 -25.89 -30.52
C PHE A 55 -3.70 -25.51 -30.61
N GLY A 56 -2.79 -26.43 -30.28
CA GLY A 56 -1.35 -26.23 -30.32
C GLY A 56 -0.75 -25.87 -28.96
N SER A 57 0.58 -26.00 -28.84
CA SER A 57 1.31 -25.75 -27.61
C SER A 57 1.85 -24.33 -27.53
N VAL A 58 1.71 -23.72 -26.34
CA VAL A 58 2.39 -22.48 -25.97
C VAL A 58 3.39 -22.82 -24.88
N ARG A 59 4.67 -22.52 -25.12
CA ARG A 59 5.75 -22.77 -24.16
C ARG A 59 6.51 -21.48 -23.88
N VAL A 60 6.50 -21.10 -22.62
CA VAL A 60 7.29 -19.99 -22.09
C VAL A 60 8.58 -20.58 -21.54
N THR A 61 9.72 -20.17 -22.08
CA THR A 61 11.03 -20.66 -21.64
C THR A 61 11.85 -19.55 -20.99
N TRP A 62 12.54 -19.89 -19.90
CA TRP A 62 13.56 -19.06 -19.28
C TRP A 62 14.87 -19.83 -19.26
N ASN A 63 15.90 -19.30 -19.90
CA ASN A 63 17.18 -20.00 -20.06
C ASN A 63 16.99 -21.45 -20.60
N ASN A 64 16.17 -21.60 -21.64
CA ASN A 64 15.80 -22.88 -22.27
C ASN A 64 15.03 -23.88 -21.37
N ILE A 65 14.64 -23.51 -20.16
CA ILE A 65 13.80 -24.32 -19.28
C ILE A 65 12.35 -23.86 -19.41
N VAL A 66 11.43 -24.80 -19.65
CA VAL A 66 10.00 -24.51 -19.74
C VAL A 66 9.45 -24.12 -18.36
N ILE A 67 8.77 -22.98 -18.30
CA ILE A 67 8.16 -22.42 -17.09
C ILE A 67 6.64 -22.52 -17.20
N THR A 68 6.00 -23.13 -16.22
CA THR A 68 4.54 -23.33 -16.22
C THR A 68 3.77 -22.02 -16.05
N ASN A 69 4.12 -21.21 -15.04
CA ASN A 69 3.33 -20.03 -14.66
C ASN A 69 4.24 -18.82 -14.45
N LEU A 70 4.32 -17.94 -15.44
CA LEU A 70 5.15 -16.74 -15.39
C LEU A 70 4.35 -15.52 -14.93
N PHE A 71 4.85 -14.79 -13.93
CA PHE A 71 4.24 -13.59 -13.39
C PHE A 71 5.23 -12.43 -13.29
N PHE A 72 4.73 -11.21 -13.49
CA PHE A 72 5.34 -9.99 -13.00
C PHE A 72 4.74 -9.65 -11.64
N SER A 73 5.57 -9.68 -10.60
CA SER A 73 5.18 -9.26 -9.27
C SER A 73 5.79 -7.90 -8.96
N THR A 74 4.95 -6.90 -8.71
CA THR A 74 5.39 -5.57 -8.30
C THR A 74 5.11 -5.42 -6.80
N ILE A 75 6.12 -4.98 -6.05
CA ILE A 75 6.04 -4.67 -4.64
C ILE A 75 6.33 -3.18 -4.49
N GLU A 76 5.44 -2.44 -3.84
CA GLU A 76 5.70 -1.05 -3.46
C GLU A 76 5.81 -0.96 -1.94
N LEU A 77 6.97 -0.51 -1.46
CA LEU A 77 7.24 -0.17 -0.07
C LEU A 77 7.19 1.34 0.09
N ILE A 78 6.38 1.83 1.03
CA ILE A 78 6.13 3.26 1.25
C ILE A 78 6.49 3.62 2.68
N ASN A 79 7.28 4.69 2.86
CA ASN A 79 7.48 5.30 4.17
C ASN A 79 6.29 6.22 4.49
N GLU A 80 5.39 5.77 5.35
CA GLU A 80 4.26 6.59 5.82
C GLU A 80 4.51 7.30 7.14
N SER A 81 5.69 7.11 7.71
CA SER A 81 6.06 7.80 8.93
C SER A 81 6.31 9.29 8.65
N MET A 82 6.35 10.07 9.73
CA MET A 82 6.77 11.48 9.66
C MET A 82 8.29 11.62 9.84
N LYS A 83 9.09 10.58 9.59
CA LYS A 83 10.54 10.60 9.78
C LYS A 83 11.23 10.01 8.55
N ASP A 84 12.41 10.51 8.29
CA ASP A 84 13.30 9.91 7.31
C ASP A 84 14.12 8.81 8.00
N TYR A 85 14.46 7.77 7.25
CA TYR A 85 15.29 6.67 7.74
C TYR A 85 16.50 6.49 6.84
N GLU A 86 17.55 5.96 7.43
CA GLU A 86 18.80 5.67 6.73
C GLU A 86 19.15 4.20 6.93
N ASN A 87 19.87 3.63 5.97
CA ASN A 87 20.39 2.26 6.03
C ASN A 87 19.30 1.22 6.37
N VAL A 88 18.17 1.30 5.66
CA VAL A 88 17.06 0.36 5.84
C VAL A 88 17.38 -0.91 5.05
N GLU A 89 17.59 -2.02 5.76
CA GLU A 89 17.70 -3.33 5.15
C GLU A 89 16.30 -3.92 4.90
N VAL A 90 16.07 -4.33 3.66
CA VAL A 90 14.80 -4.90 3.20
C VAL A 90 15.03 -6.26 2.60
N ARG A 91 14.35 -7.27 3.15
CA ARG A 91 14.36 -8.64 2.65
C ARG A 91 13.07 -8.93 1.90
N VAL A 92 13.19 -9.27 0.63
CA VAL A 92 12.12 -9.85 -0.17
C VAL A 92 12.28 -11.36 -0.17
N PHE A 93 11.26 -12.11 0.19
CA PHE A 93 11.34 -13.57 0.23
C PHE A 93 10.05 -14.26 -0.20
N THR A 94 10.17 -15.52 -0.59
CA THR A 94 9.08 -16.37 -1.09
C THR A 94 9.28 -17.81 -0.64
N THR A 95 8.17 -18.52 -0.45
CA THR A 95 8.15 -19.95 -0.09
C THR A 95 7.71 -20.86 -1.23
N ASP A 96 6.88 -20.38 -2.15
CA ASP A 96 6.19 -21.18 -3.18
C ASP A 96 6.50 -20.76 -4.62
N THR A 97 7.41 -19.80 -4.78
CA THR A 97 7.70 -19.15 -6.06
C THR A 97 9.21 -19.01 -6.25
N HIS A 98 9.67 -19.11 -7.50
CA HIS A 98 11.04 -18.81 -7.89
C HIS A 98 11.16 -17.38 -8.44
N LEU A 99 11.95 -16.55 -7.77
CA LEU A 99 12.38 -15.24 -8.28
C LEU A 99 13.42 -15.46 -9.38
N LEU A 100 13.14 -14.99 -10.60
CA LEU A 100 13.99 -15.22 -11.77
C LEU A 100 14.89 -14.02 -12.05
N THR A 101 14.28 -12.84 -12.16
CA THR A 101 14.98 -11.56 -12.33
C THR A 101 14.25 -10.46 -11.58
N GLU A 102 14.92 -9.34 -11.40
CA GLU A 102 14.47 -8.22 -10.60
C GLU A 102 14.80 -6.90 -11.27
N ARG A 103 13.99 -5.90 -10.95
CA ARG A 103 14.27 -4.49 -11.17
C ARG A 103 13.85 -3.73 -9.92
N THR A 104 14.76 -2.93 -9.39
CA THR A 104 14.49 -2.08 -8.23
C THR A 104 14.61 -0.62 -8.64
N GLU A 105 13.72 0.22 -8.13
CA GLU A 105 13.78 1.66 -8.37
C GLU A 105 13.24 2.42 -7.16
N VAL A 106 13.89 3.54 -6.88
CA VAL A 106 13.34 4.58 -6.01
C VAL A 106 12.46 5.47 -6.89
N VAL A 107 11.15 5.40 -6.70
CA VAL A 107 10.14 6.06 -7.56
C VAL A 107 10.42 7.56 -7.61
N GLU A 108 10.25 8.17 -8.80
CA GLU A 108 10.59 9.57 -9.10
C GLU A 108 12.10 9.90 -9.09
N THR A 109 12.97 8.89 -9.09
CA THR A 109 14.43 9.07 -9.23
C THR A 109 15.01 8.09 -10.24
N THR A 110 16.29 8.24 -10.56
CA THR A 110 17.04 7.30 -11.41
C THR A 110 17.82 6.26 -10.60
N HIS A 111 17.65 6.24 -9.27
CA HIS A 111 18.42 5.36 -8.40
C HIS A 111 17.82 3.95 -8.36
N THR A 112 18.68 2.95 -8.58
CA THR A 112 18.39 1.54 -8.32
C THR A 112 18.94 1.15 -6.95
N LEU A 113 18.34 0.15 -6.32
CA LEU A 113 18.85 -0.37 -5.06
C LEU A 113 19.96 -1.37 -5.31
N LYS A 114 20.93 -1.39 -4.39
CA LYS A 114 21.96 -2.43 -4.34
C LYS A 114 21.54 -3.52 -3.36
N TRP A 115 22.05 -4.73 -3.56
CA TRP A 115 21.97 -5.78 -2.55
C TRP A 115 22.74 -5.36 -1.29
N THR A 116 22.39 -5.96 -0.15
CA THR A 116 23.23 -5.84 1.05
C THR A 116 24.57 -6.57 0.81
N ASP A 117 25.64 -6.08 1.41
CA ASP A 117 26.98 -6.67 1.24
C ASP A 117 26.99 -8.15 1.63
N LYS A 118 26.34 -8.48 2.74
CA LYS A 118 26.16 -9.87 3.21
C LYS A 118 25.50 -10.78 2.16
N PHE A 119 24.48 -10.28 1.46
CA PHE A 119 23.79 -11.08 0.45
C PHE A 119 24.60 -11.19 -0.83
N ALA A 120 25.31 -10.12 -1.21
CA ALA A 120 26.23 -10.14 -2.34
C ALA A 120 27.39 -11.13 -2.12
N GLU A 121 27.99 -11.14 -0.93
CA GLU A 121 29.04 -12.10 -0.52
C GLU A 121 28.53 -13.54 -0.58
N GLN A 122 27.30 -13.81 -0.13
CA GLN A 122 26.71 -15.16 -0.20
C GLN A 122 26.50 -15.64 -1.64
N LEU A 123 26.27 -14.72 -2.58
CA LEU A 123 26.06 -15.02 -3.99
C LEU A 123 27.32 -14.85 -4.85
N GLU A 124 28.47 -14.54 -4.24
CA GLU A 124 29.71 -14.36 -4.97
C GLU A 124 30.12 -15.68 -5.65
N VAL A 125 30.40 -15.61 -6.94
CA VAL A 125 30.88 -16.74 -7.74
C VAL A 125 32.26 -16.34 -8.27
N GLY A 126 33.26 -17.18 -7.99
CA GLY A 126 34.61 -16.94 -8.48
C GLY A 126 34.68 -16.88 -10.02
N PRO A 127 35.74 -16.28 -10.59
CA PRO A 127 35.95 -16.30 -12.03
C PRO A 127 35.94 -17.75 -12.55
N ASP A 128 35.23 -17.98 -13.65
CA ASP A 128 35.06 -19.28 -14.32
C ASP A 128 34.32 -20.38 -13.51
N GLN A 129 33.78 -20.05 -12.34
CA GLN A 129 32.96 -20.96 -11.56
C GLN A 129 31.47 -20.84 -11.94
N ARG A 130 30.72 -21.92 -11.71
CA ARG A 130 29.26 -21.90 -11.78
C ARG A 130 28.70 -21.71 -10.36
N PRO A 131 27.57 -21.00 -10.19
CA PRO A 131 26.95 -20.86 -8.89
C PRO A 131 26.56 -22.23 -8.34
N THR A 132 26.76 -22.43 -7.04
CA THR A 132 26.34 -23.66 -6.36
C THR A 132 24.82 -23.77 -6.31
N GLU A 133 24.28 -24.97 -6.09
CA GLU A 133 22.83 -25.16 -5.95
C GLU A 133 22.24 -24.34 -4.80
N GLU A 134 22.99 -24.17 -3.71
CA GLU A 134 22.60 -23.35 -2.56
C GLU A 134 22.51 -21.87 -2.95
N GLN A 135 23.47 -21.34 -3.71
CA GLN A 135 23.45 -19.97 -4.21
C GLN A 135 22.28 -19.74 -5.17
N ILE A 136 22.02 -20.69 -6.08
CA ILE A 136 20.87 -20.63 -6.99
C ILE A 136 19.57 -20.68 -6.19
N ALA A 137 19.47 -21.53 -5.17
CA ALA A 137 18.28 -21.65 -4.33
C ALA A 137 18.04 -20.37 -3.51
N LEU A 138 19.10 -19.80 -2.93
CA LEU A 138 19.06 -18.52 -2.22
C LEU A 138 18.61 -17.40 -3.18
N HIS A 139 19.23 -17.29 -4.35
CA HIS A 139 18.83 -16.37 -5.41
C HIS A 139 17.45 -16.72 -6.03
N ARG A 140 16.80 -17.84 -5.74
CA ARG A 140 15.41 -18.05 -6.19
C ARG A 140 14.40 -17.75 -5.11
N ARG A 141 14.81 -17.72 -3.84
CA ARG A 141 13.89 -17.61 -2.69
C ARG A 141 13.94 -16.27 -1.97
N GLN A 142 15.06 -15.56 -2.03
CA GLN A 142 15.29 -14.37 -1.23
C GLN A 142 16.14 -13.32 -1.94
N ARG A 143 15.89 -12.04 -1.68
CA ARG A 143 16.76 -10.91 -2.00
C ARG A 143 16.83 -9.96 -0.83
N ASP A 144 18.03 -9.57 -0.44
CA ASP A 144 18.24 -8.57 0.60
C ASP A 144 18.80 -7.30 -0.05
N TYR A 145 18.12 -6.17 0.14
CA TYR A 145 18.47 -4.87 -0.43
C TYR A 145 18.80 -3.88 0.68
N LEU A 146 19.76 -3.00 0.40
CA LEU A 146 20.04 -1.84 1.24
C LEU A 146 19.40 -0.60 0.61
N ILE A 147 18.54 0.07 1.37
CA ILE A 147 17.99 1.38 1.02
C ILE A 147 18.79 2.43 1.81
N PRO A 148 19.66 3.22 1.16
CA PRO A 148 20.51 4.17 1.85
C PRO A 148 19.71 5.23 2.60
N THR A 149 18.67 5.76 1.97
CA THR A 149 17.74 6.74 2.54
C THR A 149 16.31 6.43 2.14
N MET A 150 15.39 6.57 3.09
CA MET A 150 13.96 6.35 2.93
C MET A 150 13.22 7.56 3.49
N ASN A 151 13.03 8.58 2.65
CA ASN A 151 12.39 9.85 3.00
C ASN A 151 10.88 9.68 3.23
N ARG A 152 10.27 10.64 3.93
CA ARG A 152 8.82 10.70 4.15
C ARG A 152 8.05 10.64 2.84
N GLY A 153 7.14 9.68 2.73
CA GLY A 153 6.29 9.48 1.56
C GLY A 153 7.01 8.85 0.36
N GLN A 154 8.32 8.59 0.47
CA GLN A 154 9.08 7.97 -0.61
C GLN A 154 8.58 6.55 -0.86
N VAL A 155 8.53 6.19 -2.14
CA VAL A 155 8.09 4.88 -2.61
C VAL A 155 9.26 4.16 -3.23
N ILE A 156 9.46 2.93 -2.79
CA ILE A 156 10.46 2.01 -3.31
C ILE A 156 9.72 0.90 -4.02
N ARG A 157 10.05 0.68 -5.30
CA ARG A 157 9.40 -0.32 -6.12
C ARG A 157 10.36 -1.45 -6.45
N PHE A 158 9.95 -2.67 -6.13
CA PHE A 158 10.60 -3.90 -6.55
C PHE A 158 9.72 -4.57 -7.59
N THR A 159 10.27 -4.92 -8.74
CA THR A 159 9.55 -5.68 -9.77
C THR A 159 10.30 -6.96 -10.03
N PHE A 160 9.63 -8.08 -9.85
CA PHE A 160 10.20 -9.41 -10.05
C PHE A 160 9.51 -10.09 -11.21
N LEU A 161 10.30 -10.65 -12.12
CA LEU A 161 9.83 -11.74 -12.95
C LEU A 161 9.98 -13.02 -12.13
N ASN A 162 8.91 -13.79 -12.02
CA ASN A 162 8.91 -14.97 -11.18
C ASN A 162 8.04 -16.08 -11.75
N SER A 163 8.32 -17.30 -11.29
CA SER A 163 7.57 -18.50 -11.63
C SER A 163 6.96 -19.12 -10.39
N SER A 164 5.63 -19.21 -10.33
CA SER A 164 4.96 -19.97 -9.27
C SER A 164 5.24 -21.46 -9.44
N ILE A 165 5.55 -22.15 -8.35
CA ILE A 165 5.75 -23.62 -8.35
C ILE A 165 4.41 -24.33 -8.54
N SER A 166 3.33 -23.73 -8.01
CA SER A 166 1.96 -24.23 -8.13
C SER A 166 1.19 -23.47 -9.22
N GLN A 167 -0.10 -23.80 -9.39
CA GLN A 167 -1.02 -23.01 -10.22
C GLN A 167 -1.60 -21.80 -9.48
N SER A 168 -1.33 -21.65 -8.18
CA SER A 168 -1.79 -20.50 -7.40
C SER A 168 -0.98 -19.25 -7.72
N GLN A 169 -1.58 -18.10 -7.41
CA GLN A 169 -0.90 -16.81 -7.44
C GLN A 169 0.33 -16.88 -6.53
N PRO A 170 1.49 -16.35 -6.96
CA PRO A 170 2.73 -16.42 -6.19
C PRO A 170 2.62 -15.66 -4.88
N THR A 171 3.26 -16.16 -3.82
CA THR A 171 3.34 -15.45 -2.53
C THR A 171 4.73 -14.83 -2.37
N ILE A 172 4.78 -13.49 -2.34
CA ILE A 172 6.02 -12.76 -2.09
C ILE A 172 5.82 -11.84 -0.89
N TRP A 173 6.70 -11.98 0.08
CA TRP A 173 6.67 -11.27 1.34
C TRP A 173 7.84 -10.30 1.41
N LEU A 174 7.65 -9.25 2.21
CA LEU A 174 8.66 -8.27 2.50
C LEU A 174 8.87 -8.22 4.01
N ASP A 175 10.12 -8.14 4.42
CA ASP A 175 10.55 -7.93 5.80
C ASP A 175 11.52 -6.75 5.85
N VAL A 176 11.47 -5.97 6.93
CA VAL A 176 12.29 -4.77 7.12
C VAL A 176 13.03 -4.88 8.43
N LEU A 177 14.36 -4.96 8.35
CA LEU A 177 15.23 -5.04 9.52
C LEU A 177 15.69 -3.64 9.90
N HIS A 178 14.82 -2.85 10.53
CA HIS A 178 15.17 -1.53 11.05
C HIS A 178 14.51 -1.27 12.42
N LYS A 179 15.30 -0.78 13.38
CA LYS A 179 14.82 -0.51 14.75
C LYS A 179 13.71 0.54 14.75
N GLY A 180 12.62 0.24 15.46
CA GLY A 180 11.53 1.18 15.68
C GLY A 180 10.64 1.41 14.45
N VAL A 181 10.79 0.62 13.39
CA VAL A 181 9.91 0.59 12.23
C VAL A 181 9.05 -0.66 12.31
N SER A 182 7.76 -0.50 12.02
CA SER A 182 6.82 -1.60 11.85
C SER A 182 6.42 -1.65 10.39
N LEU A 183 6.53 -2.84 9.79
CA LEU A 183 6.07 -3.10 8.44
C LEU A 183 4.63 -3.63 8.47
N GLU A 184 3.76 -3.03 7.67
CA GLU A 184 2.36 -3.43 7.52
C GLU A 184 2.09 -3.86 6.07
N PHE A 185 1.69 -5.12 5.89
CA PHE A 185 1.16 -5.57 4.61
C PHE A 185 -0.25 -5.00 4.39
N ARG A 186 -0.51 -4.44 3.22
CA ARG A 186 -1.87 -4.11 2.80
C ARG A 186 -2.16 -4.62 1.40
N VAL A 187 -3.37 -5.11 1.22
CA VAL A 187 -3.90 -5.36 -0.12
C VAL A 187 -4.12 -4.01 -0.79
N ALA A 188 -3.71 -3.89 -2.05
CA ALA A 188 -3.92 -2.67 -2.81
C ALA A 188 -5.41 -2.39 -2.96
N TYR A 189 -5.87 -1.26 -2.43
CA TYR A 189 -7.23 -0.82 -2.63
C TYR A 189 -7.36 -0.13 -3.99
N ASN A 190 -8.47 -0.39 -4.67
CA ASN A 190 -8.89 0.43 -5.80
C ASN A 190 -9.00 1.89 -5.33
N LYS A 191 -8.36 2.79 -6.07
CA LYS A 191 -8.37 4.23 -5.80
C LYS A 191 -9.36 4.90 -6.74
N ILE A 192 -10.24 5.74 -6.20
CA ILE A 192 -11.11 6.62 -6.97
C ILE A 192 -10.61 8.04 -6.75
N LEU A 193 -10.19 8.70 -7.84
CA LEU A 193 -9.57 10.03 -7.80
C LEU A 193 -8.37 10.13 -6.83
N GLY A 194 -7.61 9.03 -6.69
CA GLY A 194 -6.45 8.94 -5.80
C GLY A 194 -6.77 8.65 -4.32
N ILE A 195 -8.05 8.49 -3.96
CA ILE A 195 -8.50 8.15 -2.60
C ILE A 195 -8.93 6.68 -2.56
N GLY A 196 -8.63 5.97 -1.47
CA GLY A 196 -9.08 4.58 -1.30
C GLY A 196 -10.60 4.49 -1.33
N GLN A 197 -11.13 3.57 -2.13
CA GLN A 197 -12.58 3.40 -2.34
C GLN A 197 -13.38 3.25 -1.02
N PRO A 198 -12.95 2.51 0.01
CA PRO A 198 -13.70 2.42 1.27
C PRO A 198 -13.84 3.77 1.97
N THR A 199 -12.77 4.58 1.99
CA THR A 199 -12.79 5.92 2.60
C THR A 199 -13.69 6.87 1.82
N ALA A 200 -13.59 6.84 0.48
CA ALA A 200 -14.43 7.66 -0.39
C ALA A 200 -15.92 7.27 -0.26
N ALA A 201 -16.23 5.97 -0.18
CA ALA A 201 -17.58 5.47 0.01
C ALA A 201 -18.16 5.89 1.37
N LEU A 202 -17.40 5.77 2.46
CA LEU A 202 -17.85 6.15 3.80
C LEU A 202 -18.18 7.66 3.89
N ILE A 203 -17.28 8.51 3.41
CA ILE A 203 -17.49 9.97 3.46
C ILE A 203 -18.59 10.38 2.48
N GLY A 204 -18.64 9.77 1.30
CA GLY A 204 -19.70 9.95 0.32
C GLY A 204 -21.08 9.60 0.86
N PHE A 205 -21.16 8.52 1.65
CA PHE A 205 -22.37 8.11 2.36
C PHE A 205 -22.79 9.15 3.40
N ILE A 206 -21.88 9.63 4.25
CA ILE A 206 -22.18 10.67 5.26
C ILE A 206 -22.73 11.94 4.57
N ILE A 207 -22.05 12.43 3.53
CA ILE A 207 -22.51 13.59 2.74
C ILE A 207 -23.87 13.27 2.11
N GLY A 208 -24.05 12.05 1.62
CA GLY A 208 -25.28 11.60 0.99
C GLY A 208 -26.48 11.62 1.91
N VAL A 209 -26.33 11.15 3.15
CA VAL A 209 -27.40 11.22 4.16
C VAL A 209 -27.81 12.67 4.40
N CYS A 210 -26.87 13.61 4.50
CA CYS A 210 -27.17 15.03 4.63
C CYS A 210 -27.90 15.59 3.40
N VAL A 211 -27.42 15.29 2.19
CA VAL A 211 -28.01 15.78 0.93
C VAL A 211 -29.42 15.23 0.73
N VAL A 212 -29.63 13.92 0.94
CA VAL A 212 -30.96 13.29 0.86
C VAL A 212 -31.90 13.90 1.90
N GLY A 213 -31.44 14.14 3.13
CA GLY A 213 -32.22 14.84 4.14
C GLY A 213 -32.69 16.23 3.69
N ILE A 214 -31.80 17.02 3.07
CA ILE A 214 -32.15 18.33 2.50
C ILE A 214 -33.15 18.20 1.35
N ILE A 215 -32.98 17.22 0.46
CA ILE A 215 -33.88 16.98 -0.68
C ILE A 215 -35.29 16.64 -0.17
N ILE A 216 -35.41 15.75 0.82
CA ILE A 216 -36.71 15.35 1.39
C ILE A 216 -37.46 16.56 1.98
N ILE A 217 -36.75 17.50 2.61
CA ILE A 217 -37.35 18.70 3.20
C ILE A 217 -37.84 19.68 2.12
N ASN A 218 -37.10 19.82 1.02
CA ASN A 218 -37.34 20.88 0.04
C ASN A 218 -38.12 20.43 -1.21
N VAL A 219 -38.13 19.12 -1.52
CA VAL A 219 -38.76 18.59 -2.75
C VAL A 219 -40.09 17.92 -2.41
N HIS A 220 -41.20 18.57 -2.77
CA HIS A 220 -42.54 18.05 -2.52
C HIS A 220 -42.93 16.86 -3.43
N THR A 221 -42.25 16.69 -4.56
CA THR A 221 -42.55 15.60 -5.50
C THR A 221 -41.76 14.35 -5.15
N ILE A 222 -42.46 13.33 -4.65
CA ILE A 222 -41.86 12.06 -4.17
C ILE A 222 -41.01 11.38 -5.24
N TRP A 223 -41.51 11.29 -6.49
CA TRP A 223 -40.79 10.66 -7.60
C TRP A 223 -39.48 11.36 -7.93
N LEU A 224 -39.47 12.70 -7.91
CA LEU A 224 -38.28 13.48 -8.18
C LEU A 224 -37.24 13.28 -7.05
N ALA A 225 -37.68 13.33 -5.80
CA ALA A 225 -36.82 13.08 -4.64
C ALA A 225 -36.20 11.67 -4.70
N ALA A 226 -36.99 10.66 -5.09
CA ALA A 226 -36.52 9.28 -5.23
C ALA A 226 -35.48 9.13 -6.35
N ILE A 227 -35.73 9.70 -7.54
CA ILE A 227 -34.79 9.65 -8.67
C ILE A 227 -33.48 10.35 -8.33
N VAL A 228 -33.53 11.55 -7.73
CA VAL A 228 -32.32 12.29 -7.37
C VAL A 228 -31.53 11.56 -6.29
N SER A 229 -32.20 10.98 -5.28
CA SER A 229 -31.55 10.19 -4.24
C SER A 229 -30.89 8.92 -4.80
N PHE A 230 -31.54 8.25 -5.76
CA PHE A 230 -30.99 7.08 -6.43
C PHE A 230 -29.75 7.44 -7.27
N ILE A 231 -29.82 8.49 -8.07
CA ILE A 231 -28.67 8.99 -8.86
C ILE A 231 -27.52 9.36 -7.91
N TYR A 232 -27.80 10.06 -6.81
CA TYR A 232 -26.77 10.38 -5.83
C TYR A 232 -26.14 9.12 -5.25
N GLY A 233 -26.93 8.12 -4.85
CA GLY A 233 -26.44 6.86 -4.30
C GLY A 233 -25.46 6.14 -5.25
N LEU A 234 -25.77 6.14 -6.55
CA LEU A 234 -24.92 5.54 -7.59
C LEU A 234 -23.57 6.26 -7.74
N PHE A 235 -23.54 7.58 -7.51
CA PHE A 235 -22.34 8.40 -7.63
C PHE A 235 -21.73 8.86 -6.31
N ALA A 236 -22.19 8.35 -5.16
CA ALA A 236 -21.84 8.87 -3.82
C ALA A 236 -20.32 8.86 -3.54
N GLN A 237 -19.57 7.97 -4.18
CA GLN A 237 -18.11 7.88 -4.02
C GLN A 237 -17.37 9.11 -4.59
N ILE A 238 -17.91 9.78 -5.62
CA ILE A 238 -17.29 10.95 -6.26
C ILE A 238 -17.24 12.16 -5.30
N PRO A 239 -18.35 12.64 -4.71
CA PRO A 239 -18.32 13.74 -3.75
C PRO A 239 -17.53 13.36 -2.50
N GLY A 240 -17.57 12.09 -2.07
CA GLY A 240 -16.74 11.60 -0.97
C GLY A 240 -15.25 11.72 -1.23
N ALA A 241 -14.79 11.28 -2.41
CA ALA A 241 -13.38 11.42 -2.81
C ALA A 241 -12.97 12.90 -2.93
N PHE A 242 -13.84 13.76 -3.45
CA PHE A 242 -13.58 15.19 -3.57
C PHE A 242 -13.45 15.87 -2.19
N ALA A 243 -14.34 15.55 -1.26
CA ALA A 243 -14.30 16.08 0.11
C ALA A 243 -13.00 15.68 0.83
N VAL A 244 -12.55 14.43 0.71
CA VAL A 244 -11.27 13.98 1.28
C VAL A 244 -10.10 14.74 0.67
N LYS A 245 -10.10 14.92 -0.66
CA LYS A 245 -9.03 15.62 -1.36
C LYS A 245 -8.97 17.10 -0.95
N LEU A 246 -10.11 17.76 -0.82
CA LEU A 246 -10.21 19.13 -0.33
C LEU A 246 -9.70 19.24 1.12
N TRP A 247 -10.12 18.33 2.00
CA TRP A 247 -9.65 18.28 3.38
C TRP A 247 -8.13 18.10 3.48
N ARG A 248 -7.55 17.22 2.66
CA ARG A 248 -6.08 17.04 2.60
C ARG A 248 -5.35 18.31 2.15
N LYS A 249 -5.88 19.02 1.14
CA LYS A 249 -5.31 20.31 0.71
C LYS A 249 -5.40 21.36 1.80
N VAL A 250 -6.53 21.47 2.47
CA VAL A 250 -6.72 22.37 3.62
C VAL A 250 -5.71 22.04 4.72
N LYS A 251 -5.57 20.76 5.08
CA LYS A 251 -4.59 20.33 6.09
C LYS A 251 -3.15 20.66 5.69
N GLN A 252 -2.80 20.58 4.41
CA GLN A 252 -1.48 20.98 3.91
C GLN A 252 -1.26 22.50 4.04
N LEU A 253 -2.28 23.32 3.76
CA LEU A 253 -2.20 24.78 3.90
C LEU A 253 -2.08 25.24 5.36
N PHE A 254 -2.75 24.57 6.30
CA PHE A 254 -2.75 24.93 7.72
C PHE A 254 -1.72 24.17 8.56
N GLY A 255 -1.03 23.19 7.99
CA GLY A 255 -0.18 22.24 8.70
C GLY A 255 1.15 21.96 8.00
N SER A 256 1.71 23.02 7.39
CA SER A 256 3.15 23.14 7.08
C SER A 256 3.82 23.93 8.19
#